data_AF-A0A9J7KGF0-F1
#
_entry.id   AF-A0A9J7KGF0-F1
#
_cell.length_a   1.000
_cell.length_b   1.000
_cell.length_c   1.000
_cell.angle_alpha   90.00
_cell.angle_beta   90.00
_cell.angle_gamma   90.00
#
_symmetry.space_group_name_H-M   'P 1'
#
loop_
_entity.id
_entity.type
_entity.pdbx_description
1 polymer ?
#
loop_
_entity_poly.entity_id
_entity_poly.type
_entity_poly.pdbx_seq_one_letter_code
_entity_poly.pdbx_strand_id
1 'polypeptide(L)'
;MTAYTEGDERKMFQATFDRSGREVLHLAIAVHAKVVRLTPHSRVGTAAMDIGLLGCPIKEQRAKDLSCGKGWRMFEERCYQKFPSPLVWWAAERYCQALGGHLAAVNTLQENKFLRISFETGWIGMKLGAVILMSSCHLD
;
A
#
# COMPACT_ATOMS: atom_id res chain seq x y z
N MET A 1 -2.23 21.75 -23.93
CA MET A 1 -3.25 21.14 -23.05
C MET A 1 -2.93 19.66 -22.92
N THR A 2 -2.27 19.30 -21.82
CA THR A 2 -1.77 17.93 -21.60
C THR A 2 -2.88 17.13 -20.91
N ALA A 3 -3.10 15.89 -21.33
CA ALA A 3 -4.10 14.99 -20.78
C ALA A 3 -3.45 13.73 -20.21
N TYR A 4 -4.07 13.12 -19.20
CA TYR A 4 -3.73 11.79 -18.69
C TYR A 4 -4.93 10.86 -18.77
N THR A 5 -4.69 9.56 -18.73
CA THR A 5 -5.73 8.53 -18.70
C THR A 5 -5.84 7.91 -17.32
N GLU A 6 -7.06 7.82 -16.79
CA GLU A 6 -7.39 7.13 -15.54
C GLU A 6 -8.51 6.13 -15.83
N GLY A 7 -8.18 4.83 -15.83
CA GLY A 7 -9.08 3.82 -16.40
C GLY A 7 -9.29 4.06 -17.89
N ASP A 8 -10.55 4.05 -18.32
CA ASP A 8 -10.95 4.35 -19.71
C ASP A 8 -11.24 5.85 -19.96
N GLU A 9 -11.12 6.69 -18.93
CA GLU A 9 -11.39 8.13 -19.03
C GLU A 9 -10.11 8.93 -19.27
N ARG A 10 -10.22 9.93 -20.16
CA ARG A 10 -9.14 10.89 -20.43
C ARG A 10 -9.42 12.20 -19.68
N LYS A 11 -8.52 12.58 -18.79
CA LYS A 11 -8.59 13.76 -17.91
C LYS A 11 -7.50 14.77 -18.28
N MET A 12 -7.68 16.04 -17.92
CA MET A 12 -6.71 17.11 -18.20
C MET A 12 -5.85 17.42 -16.99
N PHE A 13 -4.56 17.73 -17.21
CA PHE A 13 -3.70 18.28 -16.16
C PHE A 13 -4.08 19.74 -15.88
N GLN A 14 -3.94 20.17 -14.63
CA GLN A 14 -4.07 21.56 -14.22
C GLN A 14 -2.73 22.26 -14.37
N ALA A 15 -2.67 23.34 -15.14
CA ALA A 15 -1.45 24.13 -15.32
C ALA A 15 -1.37 25.24 -14.28
N THR A 16 -0.21 25.38 -13.64
CA THR A 16 0.15 26.53 -12.80
C THR A 16 1.49 27.10 -13.29
N PHE A 17 1.85 28.31 -12.87
CA PHE A 17 3.16 28.90 -13.18
C PHE A 17 3.97 29.03 -11.89
N ASP A 18 5.23 28.60 -11.92
CA ASP A 18 6.14 28.81 -10.80
C ASP A 18 6.63 30.27 -10.73
N ARG A 19 7.36 30.62 -9.67
CA ARG A 19 7.90 31.98 -9.47
C ARG A 19 8.88 32.44 -10.55
N SER A 20 9.40 31.51 -11.35
CA SER A 20 10.26 31.77 -12.50
C SER A 20 9.51 31.83 -13.83
N GLY A 21 8.17 31.72 -13.80
CA GLY A 21 7.32 31.74 -14.99
C GLY A 21 7.31 30.43 -15.78
N ARG A 22 7.80 29.33 -15.21
CA ARG A 22 7.72 28.01 -15.86
C ARG A 22 6.36 27.37 -15.59
N GLU A 23 5.74 26.83 -16.63
CA GLU A 23 4.49 26.07 -16.53
C GLU A 23 4.75 24.73 -15.81
N VAL A 24 3.99 24.47 -14.76
CA VAL A 24 4.01 23.24 -13.97
C VAL A 24 2.64 22.58 -14.09
N LEU A 25 2.62 21.31 -14.50
CA LEU A 25 1.39 20.53 -14.67
C LEU A 25 1.15 19.68 -13.42
N HIS A 26 -0.02 19.85 -12.82
CA HIS A 26 -0.48 19.10 -11.66
C HIS A 26 -1.62 18.16 -12.03
N LEU A 27 -1.68 17.02 -11.35
CA LEU A 27 -2.83 16.14 -11.40
C LEU A 27 -4.02 16.81 -10.71
N ALA A 28 -5.23 16.60 -11.25
CA ALA A 28 -6.46 17.09 -10.64
C ALA A 28 -6.76 16.42 -9.28
N ILE A 29 -6.14 15.27 -9.01
CA ILE A 29 -6.28 14.50 -7.76
C ILE A 29 -4.88 14.17 -7.26
N ALA A 30 -4.60 14.45 -5.99
CA ALA A 30 -3.35 14.05 -5.36
C ALA A 30 -3.30 12.51 -5.24
N VAL A 31 -2.16 11.88 -5.50
CA VAL A 31 -2.00 10.41 -5.48
C VAL A 31 -0.78 10.03 -4.66
N HIS A 32 -0.94 9.10 -3.72
CA HIS A 32 0.19 8.39 -3.11
C HIS A 32 0.69 7.36 -4.12
N ALA A 33 1.58 7.80 -5.01
CA ALA A 33 2.20 6.94 -5.99
C ALA A 33 3.26 6.06 -5.32
N LYS A 34 3.15 4.74 -5.53
CA LYS A 34 4.18 3.78 -5.12
C LYS A 34 5.10 3.43 -6.30
N VAL A 35 4.55 3.47 -7.51
CA VAL A 35 5.27 3.14 -8.75
C VAL A 35 4.89 4.13 -9.84
N VAL A 36 5.88 4.55 -10.63
CA VAL A 36 5.72 5.33 -11.85
C VAL A 36 6.01 4.43 -13.04
N ARG A 37 5.05 4.29 -13.96
CA ARG A 37 5.23 3.59 -15.23
C ARG A 37 5.43 4.62 -16.33
N LEU A 38 6.57 4.55 -17.00
CA LEU A 38 6.88 5.38 -18.16
C LEU A 38 6.75 4.52 -19.42
N THR A 39 5.88 4.90 -20.35
CA THR A 39 5.71 4.19 -21.63
C THR A 39 6.09 5.13 -22.77
N PRO A 40 7.26 4.95 -23.40
CA PRO A 40 7.66 5.78 -24.53
C PRO A 40 6.88 5.38 -25.79
N HIS A 41 6.44 6.37 -26.55
CA HIS A 41 5.80 6.24 -27.84
C HIS A 41 6.56 7.08 -28.87
N SER A 42 7.08 6.46 -29.92
CA SER A 42 7.77 7.17 -31.00
C SER A 42 7.01 7.00 -32.31
N ARG A 43 6.77 8.11 -33.00
CA ARG A 43 6.27 8.16 -34.39
C ARG A 43 7.14 9.12 -35.18
N VAL A 44 7.08 9.06 -36.51
CA VAL A 44 7.88 9.94 -37.37
C VAL A 44 7.64 11.41 -37.00
N GLY A 45 8.69 12.11 -36.57
CA GLY A 45 8.66 13.52 -36.17
C GLY A 45 8.11 13.81 -34.77
N THR A 46 7.68 12.81 -34.00
CA THR A 46 7.12 13.01 -32.65
C THR A 46 7.54 11.92 -31.67
N ALA A 47 8.07 12.33 -30.51
CA ALA A 47 8.27 11.45 -29.37
C ALA A 47 7.31 11.88 -28.26
N ALA A 48 6.50 10.94 -27.78
CA ALA A 48 5.61 11.12 -26.65
C ALA A 48 5.97 10.11 -25.55
N MET A 49 5.63 10.42 -24.31
CA MET A 49 5.79 9.51 -23.19
C MET A 49 4.50 9.53 -22.37
N ASP A 50 3.91 8.36 -22.18
CA ASP A 50 2.78 8.19 -21.29
C ASP A 50 3.29 7.92 -19.87
N ILE A 51 2.81 8.71 -18.92
CA ILE A 51 3.15 8.60 -17.51
C ILE A 51 1.95 8.01 -16.79
N GLY A 52 2.08 6.76 -16.33
CA GLY A 52 1.11 6.09 -15.46
C GLY A 52 1.56 6.13 -14.01
N LEU A 53 0.67 6.52 -13.10
CA LEU A 53 0.92 6.46 -11.66
C LEU A 53 0.12 5.32 -11.05
N LEU A 54 0.82 4.34 -10.50
CA LEU A 54 0.19 3.24 -9.75
C LEU A 54 0.27 3.58 -8.27
N GLY A 55 -0.89 3.90 -7.71
CA GLY A 55 -1.02 4.39 -6.34
C GLY A 55 -2.48 4.53 -5.94
N CYS A 56 -2.69 5.10 -4.75
CA CYS A 56 -4.04 5.38 -4.25
C CYS A 56 -4.31 6.89 -4.32
N PRO A 57 -5.48 7.33 -4.83
CA PRO A 57 -5.92 8.70 -4.67
C PRO A 57 -5.88 9.13 -3.21
N ILE A 58 -5.20 10.23 -2.95
CA ILE A 58 -5.29 10.98 -1.71
C ILE A 58 -6.64 11.69 -1.77
N LYS A 59 -7.70 10.97 -1.40
CA LYS A 59 -8.97 11.64 -1.14
C LYS A 59 -8.72 12.57 0.04
N GLU A 60 -9.04 13.86 -0.11
CA GLU A 60 -9.15 14.88 0.96
C GLU A 60 -10.18 14.48 2.07
N GLN A 61 -10.60 13.21 2.08
CA GLN A 61 -11.58 12.56 2.93
C GLN A 61 -10.93 11.32 3.58
N ARG A 62 -9.75 11.49 4.19
CA ARG A 62 -9.32 10.65 5.33
C ARG A 62 -9.33 11.44 6.64
N ALA A 63 -10.28 12.38 6.76
CA ALA A 63 -10.75 12.89 8.04
C ALA A 63 -12.13 12.29 8.39
N LYS A 64 -12.43 11.08 7.91
CA LYS A 64 -13.60 10.31 8.35
C LYS A 64 -13.07 9.13 9.15
N ASP A 65 -12.97 9.37 10.45
CA ASP A 65 -12.60 8.46 11.52
C ASP A 65 -11.36 7.59 11.25
N LEU A 66 -10.19 8.07 11.68
CA LEU A 66 -9.05 7.21 12.07
C LEU A 66 -9.43 6.39 13.32
N SER A 67 -10.55 5.69 13.25
CA SER A 67 -11.00 4.77 14.28
C SER A 67 -11.05 3.39 13.65
N CYS A 68 -10.35 2.46 14.28
CA CYS A 68 -10.53 1.07 13.90
C CYS A 68 -11.94 0.62 14.31
N GLY A 69 -12.53 -0.29 13.51
CA GLY A 69 -13.84 -0.85 13.83
C GLY A 69 -13.87 -1.50 15.22
N LYS A 70 -15.07 -1.76 15.76
CA LYS A 70 -15.24 -2.38 17.08
C LYS A 70 -14.41 -3.66 17.21
N GLY A 71 -13.60 -3.75 18.27
CA GLY A 71 -12.72 -4.89 18.53
C GLY A 71 -11.28 -4.75 18.00
N TRP A 72 -11.05 -3.77 17.13
CA TRP A 72 -9.72 -3.44 16.61
C TRP A 72 -9.08 -2.31 17.40
N ARG A 73 -7.77 -2.38 17.62
CA ARG A 73 -6.97 -1.32 18.24
C ARG A 73 -6.11 -0.64 17.21
N MET A 74 -6.07 0.68 17.23
CA MET A 74 -5.22 1.47 16.36
C MET A 74 -3.83 1.62 16.96
N PHE A 75 -2.81 1.46 16.12
CA PHE A 75 -1.46 1.95 16.40
C PHE A 75 -0.94 2.59 15.12
N GLU A 76 -0.60 3.88 15.22
CA GLU A 76 -0.32 4.75 14.07
C GLU A 76 -1.50 4.70 13.07
N GLU A 77 -1.25 4.40 11.79
CA GLU A 77 -2.28 4.34 10.75
C GLU A 77 -2.75 2.90 10.45
N ARG A 78 -2.57 1.98 11.40
CA ARG A 78 -2.89 0.55 11.24
C ARG A 78 -3.79 0.02 12.35
N CYS A 79 -4.62 -0.96 12.01
CA CYS A 79 -5.57 -1.60 12.92
C CYS A 79 -5.16 -3.04 13.22
N TYR A 80 -5.22 -3.42 14.50
CA TYR A 80 -4.81 -4.72 15.00
C TYR A 80 -5.93 -5.38 15.81
N GLN A 81 -6.11 -6.68 15.65
CA GLN A 81 -7.05 -7.46 16.46
C GLN A 81 -6.48 -8.86 16.71
N LYS A 82 -6.65 -9.35 17.94
CA LYS A 82 -6.40 -10.74 18.30
C LYS A 82 -7.69 -11.52 18.21
N PHE A 83 -7.66 -12.65 17.52
CA PHE A 83 -8.79 -13.58 17.46
C PHE A 83 -8.63 -14.66 18.55
N PRO A 84 -9.72 -15.04 19.24
CA PRO A 84 -9.65 -15.95 20.38
C PRO A 84 -9.38 -17.40 20.01
N SER A 85 -9.70 -17.82 18.78
CA SER A 85 -9.50 -19.20 18.33
C SER A 85 -8.05 -19.44 17.92
N PRO A 86 -7.29 -20.29 18.64
CA PRO A 86 -5.93 -20.61 18.25
C PRO A 86 -5.95 -21.39 16.94
N LEU A 87 -5.24 -20.87 15.95
CA LEU A 87 -5.02 -21.51 14.66
C LEU A 87 -3.53 -21.82 14.53
N VAL A 88 -3.19 -22.83 13.74
CA VAL A 88 -1.81 -23.00 13.26
C VAL A 88 -1.43 -21.80 12.39
N TRP A 89 -0.15 -21.42 12.37
CA TRP A 89 0.32 -20.16 11.78
C TRP A 89 -0.23 -19.90 10.36
N TRP A 90 -0.16 -20.89 9.47
CA TRP A 90 -0.61 -20.75 8.08
C TRP A 90 -2.13 -20.58 7.97
N ALA A 91 -2.90 -21.23 8.85
CA ALA A 91 -4.35 -21.09 8.90
C ALA A 91 -4.74 -19.71 9.46
N ALA A 92 -3.97 -19.19 10.43
CA ALA A 92 -4.14 -17.84 10.97
C ALA A 92 -3.88 -16.77 9.89
N GLU A 93 -2.82 -16.92 9.09
CA GLU A 93 -2.54 -16.01 7.97
C GLU A 93 -3.65 -16.05 6.91
N ARG A 94 -4.10 -17.25 6.51
CA ARG A 94 -5.22 -17.37 5.55
C ARG A 94 -6.50 -16.75 6.10
N TYR A 95 -6.76 -16.89 7.39
CA TYR A 95 -7.91 -16.27 8.04
C TYR A 95 -7.81 -14.74 8.03
N CYS A 96 -6.64 -14.18 8.35
CA CYS A 96 -6.40 -12.73 8.26
C CYS A 96 -6.55 -12.21 6.82
N GLN A 97 -6.06 -12.96 5.83
CA GLN A 97 -6.21 -12.63 4.41
C GLN A 97 -7.67 -12.61 3.97
N ALA A 98 -8.49 -13.56 4.43
CA ALA A 98 -9.93 -13.59 4.15
C ALA A 98 -10.68 -12.37 4.71
N LEU A 99 -10.12 -11.71 5.74
CA LEU A 99 -10.64 -10.47 6.32
C LEU A 99 -10.05 -9.19 5.69
N GLY A 100 -9.25 -9.32 4.62
CA GLY A 100 -8.60 -8.19 3.95
C GLY A 100 -7.34 -7.68 4.65
N GLY A 101 -6.73 -8.46 5.54
CA GLY A 101 -5.51 -8.13 6.28
C GLY A 101 -4.44 -9.22 6.22
N HIS A 102 -3.48 -9.15 7.13
CA HIS A 102 -2.41 -10.14 7.31
C HIS A 102 -2.14 -10.33 8.82
N LEU A 103 -1.44 -11.40 9.20
CA LEU A 103 -0.88 -11.46 10.55
C LEU A 103 -0.03 -10.22 10.81
N ALA A 104 -0.08 -9.73 12.05
CA ALA A 104 0.64 -8.52 12.45
C ALA A 104 2.15 -8.68 12.17
N ALA A 105 2.72 -7.74 11.42
CA ALA A 105 4.16 -7.68 11.17
C ALA A 105 4.78 -6.62 12.07
N VAL A 106 5.90 -6.94 12.72
CA VAL A 106 6.64 -6.00 13.56
C VAL A 106 7.69 -5.30 12.71
N ASN A 107 7.54 -3.99 12.51
CA ASN A 107 8.42 -3.15 11.69
C ASN A 107 9.19 -2.14 12.55
N THR A 108 8.67 -1.80 13.73
CA THR A 108 9.33 -0.88 14.66
C THR A 108 9.35 -1.42 16.09
N LEU A 109 10.27 -0.88 16.91
CA LEU A 109 10.35 -1.23 18.33
C LEU A 109 9.07 -0.79 19.08
N GLN A 110 8.50 0.34 18.69
CA GLN A 110 7.28 0.89 19.26
C GLN A 110 6.07 0.01 18.93
N GLU A 111 5.96 -0.47 17.69
CA GLU A 111 4.94 -1.42 17.26
C GLU A 111 5.05 -2.74 18.04
N ASN A 112 6.28 -3.26 18.24
CA ASN A 112 6.52 -4.44 19.06
C ASN A 112 6.02 -4.25 20.51
N LYS A 113 6.37 -3.12 21.13
CA LYS A 113 5.92 -2.78 22.49
C LYS A 113 4.40 -2.70 22.58
N PHE A 114 3.77 -2.02 21.62
CA PHE A 114 2.32 -1.92 21.54
C PHE A 114 1.65 -3.29 21.43
N LEU A 115 2.14 -4.17 20.54
CA LEU A 115 1.57 -5.50 20.33
C LEU A 115 1.69 -6.37 21.58
N ARG A 116 2.86 -6.34 22.25
CA ARG A 116 3.09 -7.08 23.51
C ARG A 116 2.14 -6.64 24.63
N ILE A 117 1.95 -5.33 24.79
CA ILE A 117 1.05 -4.78 25.84
C ILE A 117 -0.42 -5.04 25.49
N SER A 118 -0.77 -4.96 24.20
CA SER A 118 -2.17 -5.01 23.78
C SER A 118 -2.74 -6.41 23.62
N PHE A 119 -1.90 -7.38 23.24
CA PHE A 119 -2.36 -8.70 22.79
C PHE A 119 -1.60 -9.86 23.43
N GLU A 120 -0.63 -9.59 24.32
CA GLU A 120 0.21 -10.58 25.00
C GLU A 120 0.95 -11.50 24.02
N THR A 121 0.44 -12.72 23.81
CA THR A 121 0.98 -13.75 22.92
C THR A 121 0.07 -14.00 21.71
N GLY A 122 0.66 -14.33 20.57
CA GLY A 122 -0.07 -14.67 19.36
C GLY A 122 0.87 -14.86 18.17
N TRP A 123 0.35 -15.40 17.08
CA TRP A 123 1.10 -15.49 15.83
C TRP A 123 1.33 -14.11 15.23
N ILE A 124 2.57 -13.84 14.84
CA ILE A 124 2.95 -12.68 14.04
C ILE A 124 3.33 -13.14 12.63
N GLY A 125 3.13 -12.26 11.66
CA GLY A 125 3.49 -12.47 10.27
C GLY A 125 4.98 -12.18 10.09
N MET A 126 5.83 -13.18 10.25
CA MET A 126 7.21 -13.09 9.79
C MET A 126 7.24 -13.36 8.28
N LYS A 127 7.33 -12.29 7.46
CA LYS A 127 7.74 -12.42 6.07
C LYS A 127 9.26 -12.34 6.03
N LEU A 128 9.95 -13.48 6.06
CA LEU A 128 11.30 -13.56 5.50
C LEU A 128 11.14 -13.34 4.00
N GLY A 129 11.52 -12.16 3.50
CA GLY A 129 11.45 -11.87 2.07
C GLY A 129 12.16 -12.97 1.30
N ALA A 130 11.40 -13.71 0.48
CA ALA A 130 11.86 -14.73 -0.45
C ALA A 130 13.12 -15.50 -0.01
N VAL A 131 13.12 -16.12 1.17
CA VAL A 131 14.06 -17.22 1.42
C VAL A 131 13.38 -18.47 0.91
N ILE A 132 13.80 -18.96 -0.26
CA ILE A 132 13.57 -20.34 -0.63
C ILE A 132 14.38 -21.17 0.36
N LEU A 133 13.78 -21.52 1.50
CA LEU A 133 14.30 -22.60 2.33
C LEU A 133 13.93 -23.90 1.59
N MET A 134 14.75 -24.30 0.62
CA MET A 134 14.80 -25.70 0.24
C MET A 134 15.35 -26.44 1.45
N SER A 135 14.48 -27.00 2.29
CA SER A 135 14.88 -28.17 3.06
C SER A 135 15.08 -29.27 2.03
N SER A 136 16.33 -29.55 1.67
CA SER A 136 16.69 -30.73 0.89
C SER A 136 16.02 -31.94 1.54
N CYS A 137 15.05 -32.53 0.86
CA CYS A 137 14.53 -33.83 1.22
C CYS A 137 15.61 -34.83 0.79
N HIS A 138 16.50 -35.22 1.71
CA HIS A 138 17.25 -36.45 1.53
C HIS A 138 16.25 -37.59 1.77
N LEU A 139 15.91 -38.28 0.69
CA LEU A 139 15.41 -39.64 0.76
C LEU A 139 16.61 -40.52 1.05
N ASP A 140 16.72 -40.98 2.29
CA ASP A 140 17.23 -42.30 2.64
C ASP A 140 16.33 -42.85 3.76
#